data_AF-A0A535RBK8-F1
#
_entry.id   AF-A0A535RBK8-F1
#
_cell.length_a   1.000
_cell.length_b   1.000
_cell.length_c   1.000
_cell.angle_alpha   90.00
_cell.angle_beta   90.00
_cell.angle_gamma   90.00
#
_symmetry.space_group_name_H-M   'P 1'
#
loop_
_entity.id
_entity.type
_entity.pdbx_description
1 polymer ?
#
loop_
_entity_poly.entity_id
_entity_poly.type
_entity_poly.pdbx_seq_one_letter_code
_entity_poly.pdbx_strand_id
1 'polypeptide(L)'
;MTTAEQVWEGTDVSVAEVLGRLSTLRVAAARAELKDSDHIHPRNSVLDVIVVASDPAEANRAAGVIQELAAHHPCRAVIVLDEPGGSKSRIDATVTSITHALVAGSACQYEEVFLRVQGPAAEHIPSLVDSLLLPDVVTFIWWAGSPPIGSRRFGTTLEAGDVLLVDSARFARPYESFSALAAAAAGAKTTSVGDLHWARLEPWREVLAQFFNPADRRGFLRGIGAVGIDYVGEGRGNRSAAVLLAGWLDSALGWELQRVAAGRGGIMGCHFLSAGGHPIEVDMRP
;
A
#
# COMPACT_ATOMS: atom_id res chain seq x y z
N MET A 1 -22.00 16.60 10.43
CA MET A 1 -21.55 15.41 11.19
C MET A 1 -20.61 15.92 12.26
N THR A 2 -20.80 15.49 13.51
CA THR A 2 -19.95 15.90 14.62
C THR A 2 -18.82 14.87 14.74
N THR A 3 -17.58 15.32 14.83
CA THR A 3 -16.41 14.46 15.01
C THR A 3 -15.86 14.68 16.41
N ALA A 4 -15.69 13.61 17.18
CA ALA A 4 -15.01 13.64 18.46
C ALA A 4 -13.67 12.94 18.33
N GLU A 5 -12.59 13.62 18.72
CA GLU A 5 -11.22 13.11 18.67
C GLU A 5 -10.67 12.96 20.09
N GLN A 6 -10.06 11.81 20.37
CA GLN A 6 -9.38 11.52 21.62
C GLN A 6 -7.98 11.01 21.32
N VAL A 7 -6.98 11.60 21.96
CA VAL A 7 -5.56 11.28 21.73
C VAL A 7 -4.88 10.95 23.06
N TRP A 8 -4.04 9.92 23.05
CA TRP A 8 -3.11 9.59 24.11
C TRP A 8 -1.70 9.46 23.55
N GLU A 9 -0.71 9.97 24.27
CA GLU A 9 0.71 9.85 23.93
C GLU A 9 1.48 9.19 25.06
N GLY A 10 2.46 8.37 24.71
CA GLY A 10 3.33 7.68 25.64
C GLY A 10 4.76 7.59 25.10
N THR A 11 5.72 7.70 26.02
CA THR A 11 7.16 7.56 25.73
C THR A 11 7.70 6.31 26.41
N ASP A 12 8.51 5.54 25.69
CA ASP A 12 9.13 4.29 26.17
C ASP A 12 8.12 3.31 26.79
N VAL A 13 7.07 3.02 26.03
CA VAL A 13 5.92 2.23 26.46
C VAL A 13 6.01 0.77 26.05
N SER A 14 5.27 -0.08 26.75
CA SER A 14 5.01 -1.46 26.36
C SER A 14 3.78 -1.59 25.46
N VAL A 15 3.71 -2.66 24.66
CA VAL A 15 2.50 -2.99 23.86
C VAL A 15 1.27 -3.17 24.74
N ALA A 16 1.44 -3.73 25.93
CA ALA A 16 0.34 -3.91 26.89
C ALA A 16 -0.27 -2.57 27.32
N GLU A 17 0.55 -1.53 27.52
CA GLU A 17 0.06 -0.18 27.81
C GLU A 17 -0.71 0.41 26.64
N VAL A 18 -0.22 0.26 25.41
CA VAL A 18 -0.90 0.69 24.18
C VAL A 18 -2.27 0.02 24.04
N LEU A 19 -2.34 -1.31 24.24
CA LEU A 19 -3.59 -2.07 24.22
C LEU A 19 -4.57 -1.63 25.31
N GLY A 20 -4.08 -1.36 26.52
CA GLY A 20 -4.88 -0.83 27.61
C GLY A 20 -5.48 0.54 27.26
N ARG A 21 -4.72 1.39 26.56
CA ARG A 21 -5.18 2.71 26.11
C ARG A 21 -6.22 2.62 25.00
N LEU A 22 -6.02 1.78 23.99
CA LEU A 22 -7.04 1.46 22.98
C LEU A 22 -8.35 1.02 23.64
N SER A 23 -8.28 0.07 24.57
CA SER A 23 -9.48 -0.41 25.27
C SER A 23 -10.17 0.70 26.06
N THR A 24 -9.41 1.60 26.69
CA THR A 24 -9.95 2.71 27.47
C THR A 24 -10.68 3.73 26.58
N LEU A 25 -10.05 4.15 25.47
CA LEU A 25 -10.64 5.13 24.55
C LEU A 25 -11.91 4.56 23.90
N ARG A 26 -11.89 3.29 23.51
CA ARG A 26 -13.07 2.60 22.98
C ARG A 26 -14.24 2.59 23.97
N VAL A 27 -13.99 2.27 25.24
CA VAL A 27 -15.04 2.31 26.27
C VAL A 27 -15.56 3.74 26.48
N ALA A 28 -14.69 4.75 26.41
CA ALA A 28 -15.09 6.14 26.51
C ALA A 28 -15.97 6.58 25.33
N ALA A 29 -15.60 6.22 24.10
CA ALA A 29 -16.36 6.51 22.88
C ALA A 29 -17.75 5.84 22.92
N ALA A 30 -17.82 4.56 23.26
CA ALA A 30 -19.08 3.83 23.41
C ALA A 30 -19.99 4.48 24.47
N ARG A 31 -19.43 4.95 25.60
CA ARG A 31 -20.18 5.68 26.64
C ARG A 31 -20.70 7.03 26.17
N ALA A 32 -19.97 7.74 25.33
CA ALA A 32 -20.35 9.07 24.86
C ALA A 32 -21.51 9.05 23.85
N GLU A 33 -21.68 7.95 23.10
CA GLU A 33 -22.85 7.78 22.22
C GLU A 33 -24.15 7.44 22.96
N LEU A 34 -24.06 6.90 24.17
CA LEU A 34 -25.23 6.48 24.93
C LEU A 34 -25.95 7.69 25.55
N LYS A 35 -27.23 7.86 25.20
CA LYS A 35 -28.22 8.47 26.11
C LYS A 35 -28.88 7.44 27.03
N ASP A 36 -28.80 6.15 26.71
CA ASP A 36 -29.45 5.05 27.43
C ASP A 36 -28.56 3.80 27.38
N SER A 37 -28.22 3.22 28.53
CA SER A 37 -27.01 2.40 28.76
C SER A 37 -27.04 0.95 28.26
N ASP A 38 -28.03 0.56 27.46
CA ASP A 38 -28.42 -0.85 27.35
C ASP A 38 -28.13 -1.51 25.99
N HIS A 39 -27.32 -0.89 25.11
CA HIS A 39 -27.02 -1.44 23.78
C HIS A 39 -25.55 -1.78 23.58
N ILE A 40 -25.31 -2.95 22.96
CA ILE A 40 -23.98 -3.42 22.57
C ILE A 40 -23.48 -2.57 21.40
N HIS A 41 -22.30 -1.98 21.53
CA HIS A 41 -21.61 -1.30 20.43
C HIS A 41 -20.88 -2.31 19.55
N PRO A 42 -21.35 -2.56 18.31
CA PRO A 42 -20.62 -3.43 17.40
C PRO A 42 -19.33 -2.73 16.96
N ARG A 43 -18.24 -3.49 16.91
CA ARG A 43 -17.02 -3.04 16.23
C ARG A 43 -17.35 -2.91 14.75
N ASN A 44 -17.20 -1.71 14.19
CA ASN A 44 -17.56 -1.42 12.80
C ASN A 44 -16.36 -1.30 11.86
N SER A 45 -15.17 -1.66 12.34
CA SER A 45 -13.99 -1.75 11.51
C SER A 45 -14.13 -2.89 10.50
N VAL A 46 -13.88 -2.59 9.23
CA VAL A 46 -13.99 -3.55 8.11
C VAL A 46 -12.64 -4.04 7.62
N LEU A 47 -11.54 -3.41 8.08
CA LEU A 47 -10.18 -3.72 7.67
C LEU A 47 -9.16 -3.21 8.71
N ASP A 48 -7.98 -3.81 8.65
CA ASP A 48 -6.77 -3.31 9.29
C ASP A 48 -5.80 -2.74 8.25
N VAL A 49 -5.09 -1.68 8.62
CA VAL A 49 -3.97 -1.15 7.82
C VAL A 49 -2.72 -1.03 8.67
N ILE A 50 -1.72 -1.83 8.34
CA ILE A 50 -0.36 -1.70 8.85
C ILE A 50 0.40 -0.81 7.89
N VAL A 51 0.88 0.34 8.34
CA VAL A 51 1.81 1.15 7.56
C VAL A 51 3.22 0.95 8.10
N VAL A 52 4.18 0.64 7.25
CA VAL A 52 5.61 0.61 7.62
C VAL A 52 6.34 1.72 6.86
N ALA A 53 6.90 2.66 7.60
CA ALA A 53 7.64 3.80 7.07
C ALA A 53 9.02 3.89 7.71
N SER A 54 10.04 4.27 6.93
CA SER A 54 11.40 4.53 7.44
C SER A 54 11.73 6.01 7.57
N ASP A 55 10.75 6.88 7.31
CA ASP A 55 10.89 8.33 7.31
C ASP A 55 9.66 8.99 7.98
N PRO A 56 9.85 9.97 8.88
CA PRO A 56 8.73 10.63 9.56
C PRO A 56 7.75 11.34 8.61
N ALA A 57 8.22 11.92 7.50
CA ALA A 57 7.34 12.61 6.55
C ALA A 57 6.48 11.61 5.76
N GLU A 58 7.03 10.44 5.43
CA GLU A 58 6.25 9.32 4.86
C GLU A 58 5.21 8.79 5.86
N ALA A 59 5.59 8.59 7.12
CA ALA A 59 4.67 8.13 8.17
C ALA A 59 3.52 9.11 8.42
N ASN A 60 3.82 10.41 8.53
CA ASN A 60 2.81 11.46 8.71
C ASN A 60 1.86 11.58 7.51
N ARG A 61 2.39 11.44 6.29
CA ARG A 61 1.54 11.44 5.10
C ARG A 61 0.61 10.25 5.07
N ALA A 62 1.11 9.07 5.44
CA ALA A 62 0.28 7.88 5.54
C ALA A 62 -0.83 8.08 6.58
N ALA A 63 -0.53 8.64 7.76
CA ALA A 63 -1.55 9.00 8.75
C ALA A 63 -2.66 9.89 8.16
N GLY A 64 -2.29 10.94 7.42
CA GLY A 64 -3.27 11.78 6.73
C GLY A 64 -4.13 11.01 5.71
N VAL A 65 -3.53 10.15 4.88
CA VAL A 65 -4.27 9.31 3.92
C VAL A 65 -5.22 8.35 4.63
N ILE A 66 -4.78 7.75 5.73
CA ILE A 66 -5.63 6.83 6.49
C ILE A 66 -6.79 7.56 7.15
N GLN A 67 -6.57 8.76 7.71
CA GLN A 67 -7.66 9.56 8.29
C GLN A 67 -8.73 9.92 7.24
N GLU A 68 -8.33 10.25 6.01
CA GLU A 68 -9.27 10.47 4.90
C GLU A 68 -10.04 9.20 4.52
N LEU A 69 -9.35 8.04 4.51
CA LEU A 69 -9.94 6.74 4.20
C LEU A 69 -10.92 6.28 5.29
N ALA A 70 -10.57 6.51 6.55
CA ALA A 70 -11.33 6.10 7.73
C ALA A 70 -12.75 6.70 7.78
N ALA A 71 -12.94 7.88 7.18
CA ALA A 71 -14.26 8.52 7.07
C ALA A 71 -15.26 7.69 6.25
N HIS A 72 -14.77 6.88 5.30
CA HIS A 72 -15.58 6.05 4.41
C HIS A 72 -15.46 4.55 4.70
N HIS A 73 -14.32 4.16 5.28
CA HIS A 73 -13.98 2.77 5.57
C HIS A 73 -13.44 2.70 7.00
N PRO A 74 -14.32 2.52 8.01
CA PRO A 74 -13.87 2.40 9.38
C PRO A 74 -12.84 1.28 9.50
N CYS A 75 -11.70 1.58 10.10
CA CYS A 75 -10.56 0.67 10.15
C CYS A 75 -9.80 0.83 11.46
N ARG A 76 -8.92 -0.13 11.73
CA ARG A 76 -7.82 0.08 12.66
C ARG A 76 -6.54 0.24 11.88
N ALA A 77 -5.81 1.31 12.18
CA ALA A 77 -4.53 1.60 11.57
C ALA A 77 -3.40 1.47 12.57
N VAL A 78 -2.34 0.76 12.19
CA VAL A 78 -1.09 0.66 12.96
C VAL A 78 0.02 1.22 12.09
N ILE A 79 0.46 2.43 12.39
CA ILE A 79 1.50 3.15 11.63
C ILE A 79 2.82 3.00 12.37
N VAL A 80 3.80 2.36 11.75
CA VAL A 80 5.11 2.09 12.32
C VAL A 80 6.15 2.95 11.62
N LEU A 81 6.78 3.86 12.37
CA LEU A 81 8.03 4.49 12.01
C LEU A 81 9.19 3.58 12.49
N ASP A 82 9.78 2.85 11.55
CA ASP A 82 10.87 1.88 11.74
C ASP A 82 12.23 2.60 11.73
N GLU A 83 12.83 2.76 12.92
CA GLU A 83 14.14 3.35 13.13
C GLU A 83 15.09 2.34 13.78
N PRO A 84 15.60 1.34 13.04
CA PRO A 84 16.41 0.25 13.61
C PRO A 84 17.79 0.70 14.13
N GLY A 85 18.15 1.97 13.94
CA GLY A 85 19.40 2.56 14.43
C GLY A 85 19.40 2.83 15.93
N GLY A 86 20.59 2.79 16.54
CA GLY A 86 20.79 3.12 17.96
C GLY A 86 20.86 1.91 18.89
N SER A 87 21.33 2.13 20.12
CA SER A 87 21.57 1.06 21.12
C SER A 87 20.43 0.89 22.12
N LYS A 88 19.52 1.86 22.23
CA LYS A 88 18.38 1.79 23.15
C LYS A 88 17.17 1.18 22.46
N SER A 89 16.60 0.15 23.07
CA SER A 89 15.31 -0.40 22.68
C SER A 89 14.23 0.49 23.23
N ARG A 90 13.50 1.22 22.36
CA ARG A 90 12.48 2.19 22.78
C ARG A 90 11.29 2.18 21.83
N ILE A 91 10.10 2.26 22.40
CA ILE A 91 8.85 2.42 21.67
C ILE A 91 8.14 3.65 22.21
N ASP A 92 7.94 4.66 21.37
CA ASP A 92 7.00 5.73 21.66
C ASP A 92 5.70 5.46 20.91
N ALA A 93 4.57 5.81 21.50
CA ALA A 93 3.27 5.53 20.91
C ALA A 93 2.30 6.70 21.04
N THR A 94 1.50 6.90 20.00
CA THR A 94 0.31 7.75 20.02
C THR A 94 -0.89 6.87 19.67
N VAL A 95 -1.94 6.95 20.47
CA VAL A 95 -3.22 6.28 20.20
C VAL A 95 -4.28 7.34 19.97
N THR A 96 -4.86 7.35 18.78
CA THR A 96 -5.90 8.28 18.37
C THR A 96 -7.19 7.52 18.10
N SER A 97 -8.29 7.99 18.68
CA SER A 97 -9.63 7.47 18.43
C SER A 97 -10.51 8.60 17.91
N ILE A 98 -11.02 8.43 16.69
CA ILE A 98 -11.90 9.40 16.04
C ILE A 98 -13.28 8.77 15.90
N THR A 99 -14.30 9.44 16.41
CA THR A 99 -15.70 8.99 16.30
C THR A 99 -16.47 9.93 15.39
N HIS A 100 -17.05 9.38 14.33
CA HIS A 100 -17.88 10.11 13.38
C HIS A 100 -19.36 9.80 13.63
N ALA A 101 -20.09 10.79 14.17
CA ALA A 101 -21.53 10.66 14.36
C ALA A 101 -22.26 10.61 13.02
N LEU A 102 -23.01 9.54 12.78
CA LEU A 102 -23.89 9.40 11.62
C LEU A 102 -25.23 10.11 11.88
N VAL A 103 -25.90 10.56 10.82
CA VAL A 103 -27.24 11.20 10.90
C VAL A 103 -28.30 10.20 11.38
N ALA A 104 -28.14 8.94 11.03
CA ALA A 104 -28.91 7.81 11.54
C ALA A 104 -28.01 6.57 11.62
N GLY A 105 -28.14 5.79 12.69
CA GLY A 105 -27.29 4.61 12.96
C GLY A 105 -26.24 4.86 14.05
N SER A 106 -25.41 3.84 14.31
CA SER A 106 -24.29 3.92 15.26
C SER A 106 -23.11 4.68 14.66
N ALA A 107 -22.38 5.46 15.46
CA ALA A 107 -21.20 6.18 14.96
C ALA A 107 -20.12 5.23 14.48
N CYS A 108 -19.37 5.69 13.48
CA CYS A 108 -18.17 5.02 13.00
C CYS A 108 -16.98 5.40 13.88
N GLN A 109 -16.25 4.40 14.38
CA GLN A 109 -15.04 4.63 15.16
C GLN A 109 -13.81 4.23 14.32
N TYR A 110 -12.87 5.14 14.24
CA TYR A 110 -11.53 4.95 13.70
C TYR A 110 -10.53 4.90 14.85
N GLU A 111 -9.63 3.93 14.82
CA GLU A 111 -8.57 3.78 15.81
C GLU A 111 -7.21 3.75 15.10
N GLU A 112 -6.36 4.71 15.43
CA GLU A 112 -4.98 4.80 14.95
C GLU A 112 -4.02 4.53 16.09
N VAL A 113 -3.01 3.70 15.83
CA VAL A 113 -1.86 3.51 16.68
C VAL A 113 -0.62 3.92 15.89
N PHE A 114 -0.04 5.05 16.22
CA PHE A 114 1.27 5.45 15.70
C PHE A 114 2.35 4.93 16.64
N LEU A 115 3.31 4.16 16.12
CA LEU A 115 4.44 3.59 16.83
C LEU A 115 5.74 4.13 16.24
N ARG A 116 6.55 4.77 17.07
CA ARG A 116 7.95 5.06 16.75
C ARG A 116 8.84 4.01 17.41
N VAL A 117 9.38 3.10 16.61
CA VAL A 117 10.11 1.93 17.07
C VAL A 117 11.60 2.13 16.81
N GLN A 118 12.38 2.21 17.88
CA GLN A 118 13.81 2.56 17.83
C GLN A 118 14.72 1.44 18.32
N GLY A 119 15.88 1.31 17.67
CA GLY A 119 16.95 0.40 18.06
C GLY A 119 16.53 -1.07 18.02
N PRO A 120 16.95 -1.91 18.98
CA PRO A 120 16.64 -3.35 18.99
C PRO A 120 15.14 -3.71 18.95
N ALA A 121 14.24 -2.79 19.34
CA ALA A 121 12.79 -3.01 19.26
C ALA A 121 12.30 -3.22 17.82
N ALA A 122 13.00 -2.67 16.83
CA ALA A 122 12.65 -2.77 15.41
C ALA A 122 12.67 -4.22 14.88
N GLU A 123 13.49 -5.09 15.48
CA GLU A 123 13.53 -6.52 15.13
C GLU A 123 12.25 -7.28 15.54
N HIS A 124 11.40 -6.66 16.37
CA HIS A 124 10.18 -7.26 16.91
C HIS A 124 8.89 -6.65 16.34
N ILE A 125 8.97 -5.75 15.35
CA ILE A 125 7.81 -5.11 14.70
C ILE A 125 6.68 -6.09 14.37
N PRO A 126 6.93 -7.27 13.77
CA PRO A 126 5.85 -8.22 13.45
C PRO A 126 5.00 -8.59 14.69
N SER A 127 5.65 -8.89 15.82
CA SER A 127 4.95 -9.25 17.05
C SER A 127 4.24 -8.06 17.70
N LEU A 128 4.82 -6.85 17.59
CA LEU A 128 4.19 -5.62 18.09
C LEU A 128 2.88 -5.35 17.33
N VAL A 129 2.92 -5.47 16.01
CA VAL A 129 1.79 -5.17 15.12
C VAL A 129 0.69 -6.23 15.27
N ASP A 130 1.03 -7.51 15.22
CA ASP A 130 0.06 -8.62 15.33
C ASP A 130 -0.84 -8.51 16.57
N SER A 131 -0.27 -8.09 17.70
CA SER A 131 -1.02 -7.88 18.95
C SER A 131 -2.05 -6.76 18.89
N LEU A 132 -1.89 -5.80 17.97
CA LEU A 132 -2.73 -4.61 17.83
C LEU A 132 -3.84 -4.81 16.78
N LEU A 133 -3.75 -5.84 15.96
CA LEU A 133 -4.70 -6.13 14.89
C LEU A 133 -6.07 -6.57 15.41
N LEU A 134 -7.05 -6.46 14.54
CA LEU A 134 -8.40 -6.93 14.69
C LEU A 134 -8.50 -8.36 14.14
N PRO A 135 -9.10 -9.29 14.88
CA PRO A 135 -9.40 -10.60 14.31
C PRO A 135 -10.50 -10.47 13.25
N ASP A 136 -10.50 -11.40 12.30
CA ASP A 136 -11.57 -11.63 11.32
C ASP A 136 -11.85 -10.47 10.33
N VAL A 137 -10.88 -9.58 10.10
CA VAL A 137 -10.92 -8.55 9.05
C VAL A 137 -9.69 -8.65 8.13
N VAL A 138 -9.82 -8.13 6.91
CA VAL A 138 -8.68 -8.11 5.97
C VAL A 138 -7.61 -7.14 6.47
N THR A 139 -6.37 -7.60 6.52
CA THR A 139 -5.21 -6.81 6.94
C THR A 139 -4.36 -6.41 5.74
N PHE A 140 -4.28 -5.11 5.49
CA PHE A 140 -3.41 -4.53 4.49
C PHE A 140 -2.07 -4.13 5.10
N ILE A 141 -0.96 -4.44 4.44
CA ILE A 141 0.37 -3.94 4.76
C ILE A 141 0.75 -2.92 3.70
N TRP A 142 0.74 -1.65 4.05
CA TRP A 142 1.26 -0.58 3.21
C TRP A 142 2.72 -0.28 3.55
N TRP A 143 3.63 -0.67 2.66
CA TRP A 143 5.03 -0.27 2.78
C TRP A 143 5.24 1.12 2.18
N ALA A 144 5.42 2.12 3.03
CA ALA A 144 5.67 3.49 2.61
C ALA A 144 7.11 3.63 2.08
N GLY A 145 7.24 3.88 0.79
CA GLY A 145 8.54 4.02 0.12
C GLY A 145 9.00 2.73 -0.57
N SER A 146 10.29 2.42 -0.45
CA SER A 146 10.90 1.25 -1.07
C SER A 146 11.01 0.11 -0.06
N PRO A 147 10.27 -1.00 -0.21
CA PRO A 147 10.37 -2.14 0.70
C PRO A 147 11.76 -2.81 0.61
N PRO A 148 12.32 -3.27 1.74
CA PRO A 148 13.54 -4.09 1.79
C PRO A 148 13.19 -5.55 1.48
N ILE A 149 12.68 -5.80 0.27
CA ILE A 149 12.21 -7.11 -0.19
C ILE A 149 13.34 -8.14 -0.04
N GLY A 150 13.01 -9.32 0.49
CA GLY A 150 13.96 -10.40 0.74
C GLY A 150 14.68 -10.31 2.08
N SER A 151 14.54 -9.21 2.84
CA SER A 151 15.00 -9.18 4.23
C SER A 151 14.10 -10.03 5.12
N ARG A 152 14.67 -10.58 6.21
CA ARG A 152 13.91 -11.34 7.21
C ARG A 152 12.75 -10.52 7.76
N ARG A 153 13.00 -9.26 8.13
CA ARG A 153 11.99 -8.34 8.68
C ARG A 153 10.84 -8.13 7.72
N PHE A 154 11.13 -7.87 6.43
CA PHE A 154 10.10 -7.79 5.40
C PHE A 154 9.25 -9.06 5.36
N GLY A 155 9.87 -10.23 5.26
CA GLY A 155 9.17 -11.52 5.21
C GLY A 155 8.27 -11.75 6.43
N THR A 156 8.79 -11.55 7.64
CA THR A 156 8.02 -11.73 8.88
C THR A 156 6.90 -10.71 9.04
N THR A 157 7.07 -9.48 8.55
CA THR A 157 5.98 -8.50 8.56
C THR A 157 4.86 -8.92 7.60
N LEU A 158 5.20 -9.49 6.43
CA LEU A 158 4.20 -9.97 5.47
C LEU A 158 3.32 -11.09 6.03
N GLU A 159 3.83 -11.89 6.98
CA GLU A 159 3.04 -12.95 7.63
C GLU A 159 1.86 -12.39 8.44
N ALA A 160 1.91 -11.12 8.84
CA ALA A 160 0.83 -10.45 9.59
C ALA A 160 -0.28 -9.86 8.69
N GLY A 161 -0.21 -9.99 7.36
CA GLY A 161 -1.16 -9.36 6.46
C GLY A 161 -1.56 -10.17 5.23
N ASP A 162 -2.74 -9.86 4.73
CA ASP A 162 -3.38 -10.51 3.58
C ASP A 162 -2.98 -9.86 2.25
N VAL A 163 -2.76 -8.55 2.26
CA VAL A 163 -2.45 -7.77 1.06
C VAL A 163 -1.29 -6.81 1.30
N LEU A 164 -0.20 -6.98 0.55
CA LEU A 164 0.90 -6.02 0.49
C LEU A 164 0.57 -4.92 -0.51
N LEU A 165 0.51 -3.67 -0.05
CA LEU A 165 0.44 -2.48 -0.86
C LEU A 165 1.81 -1.81 -0.95
N VAL A 166 2.27 -1.58 -2.18
CA VAL A 166 3.49 -0.82 -2.49
C VAL A 166 3.17 0.35 -3.43
N ASP A 167 4.10 1.29 -3.54
CA ASP A 167 4.07 2.31 -4.59
C ASP A 167 5.35 2.21 -5.42
N SER A 168 5.28 1.59 -6.60
CA SER A 168 6.47 1.36 -7.41
C SER A 168 7.17 2.65 -7.87
N ALA A 169 6.48 3.80 -7.92
CA ALA A 169 7.13 5.07 -8.19
C ALA A 169 8.11 5.50 -7.09
N ARG A 170 7.99 4.91 -5.90
CA ARG A 170 8.86 5.18 -4.76
C ARG A 170 10.02 4.18 -4.65
N PHE A 171 10.13 3.22 -5.55
CA PHE A 171 11.22 2.24 -5.51
C PHE A 171 12.58 2.90 -5.69
N ALA A 172 13.47 2.63 -4.73
CA ALA A 172 14.84 3.11 -4.80
C ALA A 172 15.63 2.40 -5.91
N ARG A 173 15.34 1.12 -6.19
CA ARG A 173 15.99 0.37 -7.27
C ARG A 173 14.91 -0.37 -8.07
N PRO A 174 14.17 0.32 -8.97
CA PRO A 174 12.96 -0.23 -9.57
C PRO A 174 13.13 -1.61 -10.19
N TYR A 175 14.20 -1.84 -10.96
CA TYR A 175 14.50 -3.15 -11.56
C TYR A 175 14.62 -4.26 -10.52
N GLU A 176 15.44 -4.05 -9.49
CA GLU A 176 15.66 -5.03 -8.43
C GLU A 176 14.40 -5.23 -7.58
N SER A 177 13.70 -4.13 -7.26
CA SER A 177 12.46 -4.15 -6.48
C SER A 177 11.34 -4.90 -7.21
N PHE A 178 11.13 -4.65 -8.51
CA PHE A 178 10.15 -5.41 -9.30
C PHE A 178 10.51 -6.89 -9.40
N SER A 179 11.79 -7.20 -9.65
CA SER A 179 12.25 -8.58 -9.74
C SER A 179 12.05 -9.33 -8.41
N ALA A 180 12.39 -8.68 -7.29
CA ALA A 180 12.22 -9.25 -5.97
C ALA A 180 10.73 -9.37 -5.60
N LEU A 181 9.90 -8.39 -5.96
CA LEU A 181 8.45 -8.42 -5.72
C LEU A 181 7.78 -9.54 -6.52
N ALA A 182 8.15 -9.72 -7.79
CA ALA A 182 7.66 -10.82 -8.62
C ALA A 182 8.05 -12.18 -8.04
N ALA A 183 9.29 -12.33 -7.57
CA ALA A 183 9.73 -13.55 -6.90
C ALA A 183 8.98 -13.80 -5.58
N ALA A 184 8.76 -12.75 -4.79
CA ALA A 184 7.97 -12.83 -3.55
C ALA A 184 6.52 -13.23 -3.84
N ALA A 185 5.87 -12.63 -4.85
CA ALA A 185 4.52 -12.95 -5.26
C ALA A 185 4.38 -14.39 -5.81
N ALA A 186 5.41 -14.91 -6.49
CA ALA A 186 5.42 -16.28 -6.98
C ALA A 186 5.66 -17.33 -5.88
N GLY A 187 6.39 -16.97 -4.83
CA GLY A 187 6.77 -17.87 -3.73
C GLY A 187 5.84 -17.81 -2.50
N ALA A 188 5.13 -16.70 -2.31
CA ALA A 188 4.23 -16.53 -1.15
C ALA A 188 2.91 -17.28 -1.37
N LYS A 189 2.49 -18.05 -0.36
CA LYS A 189 1.23 -18.80 -0.39
C LYS A 189 -0.02 -17.94 -0.10
N THR A 190 0.13 -16.72 0.42
CA THR A 190 -0.99 -16.04 1.11
C THR A 190 -1.13 -14.55 0.83
N THR A 191 -0.05 -13.78 0.71
CA THR A 191 -0.15 -12.32 0.61
C THR A 191 -0.29 -11.87 -0.84
N SER A 192 -1.45 -11.30 -1.19
CA SER A 192 -1.68 -10.67 -2.50
C SER A 192 -0.89 -9.36 -2.59
N VAL A 193 -0.50 -8.94 -3.79
CA VAL A 193 0.27 -7.70 -4.00
C VAL A 193 -0.57 -6.69 -4.77
N GLY A 194 -0.74 -5.49 -4.21
CA GLY A 194 -1.28 -4.32 -4.87
C GLY A 194 -0.20 -3.25 -5.07
N ASP A 195 -0.25 -2.55 -6.20
CA ASP A 195 0.64 -1.43 -6.49
C ASP A 195 -0.18 -0.15 -6.73
N LEU A 196 0.03 0.85 -5.87
CA LEU A 196 -0.65 2.14 -5.94
C LEU A 196 -0.26 2.93 -7.19
N HIS A 197 0.93 2.69 -7.75
CA HIS A 197 1.32 3.28 -9.02
C HIS A 197 0.56 2.64 -10.18
N TRP A 198 0.42 1.30 -10.15
CA TRP A 198 -0.41 0.56 -11.11
C TRP A 198 -1.89 0.98 -11.08
N ALA A 199 -2.46 1.19 -9.89
CA ALA A 199 -3.81 1.71 -9.73
C ALA A 199 -3.98 3.07 -10.41
N ARG A 200 -3.01 3.98 -10.24
CA ARG A 200 -3.01 5.31 -10.91
C ARG A 200 -2.97 5.25 -12.44
N LEU A 201 -2.62 4.11 -13.03
CA LEU A 201 -2.60 3.90 -14.48
C LEU A 201 -3.93 3.39 -15.04
N GLU A 202 -4.93 3.15 -14.19
CA GLU A 202 -6.25 2.68 -14.64
C GLU A 202 -6.85 3.53 -15.76
N PRO A 203 -6.92 4.88 -15.68
CA PRO A 203 -7.50 5.68 -16.76
C PRO A 203 -6.77 5.51 -18.10
N TRP A 204 -5.44 5.34 -18.08
CA TRP A 204 -4.66 5.10 -19.29
C TRP A 204 -4.97 3.74 -19.91
N ARG A 205 -5.07 2.69 -19.07
CA ARG A 205 -5.43 1.35 -19.52
C ARG A 205 -6.84 1.30 -20.09
N GLU A 206 -7.78 1.98 -19.44
CA GLU A 206 -9.16 2.07 -19.90
C GLU A 206 -9.26 2.76 -21.25
N VAL A 207 -8.68 3.95 -21.41
CA VAL A 207 -8.72 4.70 -22.68
C VAL A 207 -8.09 3.89 -23.81
N LEU A 208 -6.94 3.25 -23.57
CA LEU A 208 -6.29 2.38 -24.56
C LEU A 208 -7.19 1.20 -24.96
N ALA A 209 -7.81 0.52 -23.99
CA ALA A 209 -8.70 -0.61 -24.25
C ALA A 209 -9.98 -0.18 -25.00
N GLN A 210 -10.52 1.01 -24.71
CA GLN A 210 -11.74 1.53 -25.32
C GLN A 210 -11.65 1.67 -26.84
N PHE A 211 -10.47 1.98 -27.40
CA PHE A 211 -10.26 2.05 -28.85
C PHE A 211 -10.58 0.73 -29.57
N PHE A 212 -10.40 -0.40 -28.88
CA PHE A 212 -10.58 -1.76 -29.40
C PHE A 212 -11.83 -2.46 -28.86
N ASN A 213 -12.64 -1.78 -28.03
CA ASN A 213 -13.88 -2.34 -27.51
C ASN A 213 -14.89 -2.74 -28.63
N PRO A 214 -15.09 -1.92 -29.69
CA PRO A 214 -15.92 -2.30 -30.83
C PRO A 214 -15.41 -3.57 -31.53
N ALA A 215 -16.33 -4.50 -31.85
CA ALA A 215 -15.97 -5.81 -32.36
C ALA A 215 -15.22 -5.77 -33.71
N ASP A 216 -15.57 -4.80 -34.56
CA ASP A 216 -14.94 -4.53 -35.86
C ASP A 216 -13.50 -4.01 -35.73
N ARG A 217 -13.12 -3.46 -34.56
CA ARG A 217 -11.78 -2.92 -34.31
C ARG A 217 -10.83 -3.90 -33.64
N ARG A 218 -11.32 -4.95 -32.98
CA ARG A 218 -10.50 -5.94 -32.25
C ARG A 218 -9.45 -6.60 -33.14
N GLY A 219 -9.74 -6.79 -34.42
CA GLY A 219 -8.80 -7.37 -35.38
C GLY A 219 -7.51 -6.54 -35.55
N PHE A 220 -7.58 -5.22 -35.37
CA PHE A 220 -6.42 -4.33 -35.51
C PHE A 220 -5.38 -4.50 -34.40
N LEU A 221 -5.73 -5.11 -33.26
CA LEU A 221 -4.75 -5.42 -32.19
C LEU A 221 -3.58 -6.26 -32.72
N ARG A 222 -3.84 -7.17 -33.66
CA ARG A 222 -2.81 -8.00 -34.29
C ARG A 222 -1.87 -7.21 -35.20
N GLY A 223 -2.29 -6.01 -35.62
CA GLY A 223 -1.51 -5.12 -36.49
C GLY A 223 -0.63 -4.13 -35.74
N ILE A 224 -0.64 -4.14 -34.40
CA ILE A 224 0.26 -3.29 -33.61
C ILE A 224 1.70 -3.74 -33.88
N GLY A 225 2.50 -2.85 -34.47
CA GLY A 225 3.93 -3.05 -34.72
C GLY A 225 4.84 -2.12 -33.91
N ALA A 226 4.27 -1.04 -33.34
CA ALA A 226 5.02 -0.13 -32.49
C ALA A 226 4.12 0.55 -31.45
N VAL A 227 4.69 0.87 -30.29
CA VAL A 227 4.06 1.66 -29.21
C VAL A 227 5.09 2.67 -28.68
N GLY A 228 4.69 3.93 -28.58
CA GLY A 228 5.46 4.97 -27.90
C GLY A 228 4.79 5.35 -26.58
N ILE A 229 5.54 5.35 -25.49
CA ILE A 229 5.10 5.78 -24.17
C ILE A 229 5.96 6.97 -23.74
N ASP A 230 5.41 8.16 -23.90
CA ASP A 230 6.04 9.40 -23.46
C ASP A 230 5.60 9.70 -22.01
N TYR A 231 6.54 10.03 -21.14
CA TYR A 231 6.26 10.34 -19.74
C TYR A 231 7.02 11.57 -19.27
N VAL A 232 6.39 12.39 -18.42
CA VAL A 232 7.06 13.58 -17.86
C VAL A 232 7.71 13.24 -16.52
N GLY A 233 8.92 13.74 -16.29
CA GLY A 233 9.56 13.78 -14.98
C GLY A 233 10.98 13.24 -14.98
N GLU A 234 11.83 13.84 -14.15
CA GLU A 234 13.19 13.36 -13.95
C GLU A 234 13.23 12.17 -12.96
N GLY A 235 14.12 11.20 -13.21
CA GLY A 235 14.40 10.11 -12.28
C GLY A 235 13.54 8.85 -12.44
N ARG A 236 13.24 8.19 -11.31
CA ARG A 236 12.73 6.79 -11.26
C ARG A 236 11.20 6.66 -11.31
N GLY A 237 10.47 7.74 -11.04
CA GLY A 237 9.01 7.74 -10.86
C GLY A 237 8.25 7.26 -12.08
N ASN A 238 7.87 8.18 -12.99
CA ASN A 238 7.01 7.87 -14.13
C ASN A 238 7.64 6.90 -15.16
N ARG A 239 8.96 6.65 -15.08
CA ARG A 239 9.59 5.53 -15.80
C ARG A 239 9.01 4.19 -15.37
N SER A 240 8.73 4.00 -14.08
CA SER A 240 8.10 2.78 -13.57
C SER A 240 6.68 2.61 -14.13
N ALA A 241 5.93 3.70 -14.28
CA ALA A 241 4.64 3.69 -14.98
C ALA A 241 4.75 3.22 -16.42
N ALA A 242 5.72 3.75 -17.17
CA ALA A 242 5.92 3.36 -18.57
C ALA A 242 6.23 1.86 -18.71
N VAL A 243 7.10 1.34 -17.83
CA VAL A 243 7.41 -0.10 -17.79
C VAL A 243 6.19 -0.94 -17.41
N LEU A 244 5.39 -0.50 -16.43
CA LEU A 244 4.16 -1.20 -16.05
C LEU A 244 3.13 -1.24 -17.19
N LEU A 245 2.95 -0.13 -17.93
CA LEU A 245 2.10 -0.10 -19.12
C LEU A 245 2.62 -1.01 -20.23
N ALA A 246 3.94 -1.03 -20.47
CA ALA A 246 4.54 -1.93 -21.45
C ALA A 246 4.34 -3.40 -21.06
N GLY A 247 4.56 -3.76 -19.80
CA GLY A 247 4.33 -5.11 -19.28
C GLY A 247 2.85 -5.52 -19.29
N TRP A 248 1.94 -4.56 -19.14
CA TRP A 248 0.51 -4.80 -19.31
C TRP A 248 0.14 -5.11 -20.75
N LEU A 249 0.63 -4.34 -21.72
CA LEU A 249 0.38 -4.60 -23.14
C LEU A 249 0.92 -5.98 -23.54
N ASP A 250 2.13 -6.30 -23.10
CA ASP A 250 2.76 -7.60 -23.28
C ASP A 250 1.87 -8.74 -22.75
N SER A 251 1.47 -8.65 -21.47
CA SER A 251 0.60 -9.63 -20.82
C SER A 251 -0.78 -9.74 -21.48
N ALA A 252 -1.41 -8.62 -21.82
CA ALA A 252 -2.77 -8.58 -22.37
C ALA A 252 -2.84 -9.06 -23.83
N LEU A 253 -1.77 -8.86 -24.61
CA LEU A 253 -1.73 -9.17 -26.04
C LEU A 253 -0.91 -10.44 -26.36
N GLY A 254 -0.32 -11.07 -25.33
CA GLY A 254 0.49 -12.27 -25.47
C GLY A 254 1.74 -12.00 -26.30
N TRP A 255 2.43 -10.90 -26.02
CA TRP A 255 3.74 -10.65 -26.61
C TRP A 255 4.81 -11.43 -25.83
N GLU A 256 6.02 -11.50 -26.38
CA GLU A 256 7.15 -12.13 -25.73
C GLU A 256 8.36 -11.21 -25.84
N LEU A 257 8.88 -10.74 -24.71
CA LEU A 257 10.04 -9.87 -24.66
C LEU A 257 11.29 -10.58 -25.18
N GLN A 258 11.85 -10.08 -26.28
CA GLN A 258 13.06 -10.64 -26.91
C GLN A 258 14.33 -9.88 -26.50
N ARG A 259 14.24 -8.54 -26.43
CA ARG A 259 15.40 -7.70 -26.18
C ARG A 259 15.01 -6.37 -25.54
N VAL A 260 15.87 -5.88 -24.65
CA VAL A 260 15.81 -4.51 -24.13
C VAL A 260 17.07 -3.76 -24.56
N ALA A 261 16.91 -2.52 -25.01
CA ALA A 261 17.99 -1.64 -25.41
C ALA A 261 17.84 -0.27 -24.74
N ALA A 262 18.92 0.24 -24.16
CA ALA A 262 18.96 1.60 -23.65
C ALA A 262 19.47 2.54 -24.76
N GLY A 263 18.65 3.53 -25.11
CA GLY A 263 18.97 4.58 -26.08
C GLY A 263 19.64 5.80 -25.45
N ARG A 264 20.01 6.77 -26.28
CA ARG A 264 20.47 8.09 -25.80
C ARG A 264 19.31 8.86 -25.18
N GLY A 265 19.62 9.77 -24.25
CA GLY A 265 18.61 10.66 -23.66
C GLY A 265 17.64 9.98 -22.68
N GLY A 266 17.97 8.79 -22.17
CA GLY A 266 17.11 8.08 -21.21
C GLY A 266 15.96 7.32 -21.85
N ILE A 267 15.93 7.22 -23.18
CA ILE A 267 15.00 6.39 -23.93
C ILE A 267 15.30 4.91 -23.67
N MET A 268 14.25 4.13 -23.45
CA MET A 268 14.33 2.67 -23.32
C MET A 268 13.48 2.02 -24.40
N GLY A 269 14.10 1.19 -25.24
CA GLY A 269 13.43 0.41 -26.27
C GLY A 269 13.31 -1.05 -25.86
N CYS A 270 12.10 -1.61 -25.94
CA CYS A 270 11.83 -3.02 -25.76
C CYS A 270 11.36 -3.61 -27.09
N HIS A 271 11.95 -4.72 -27.50
CA HIS A 271 11.54 -5.48 -28.68
C HIS A 271 10.82 -6.73 -28.23
N PHE A 272 9.59 -6.88 -28.67
CA PHE A 272 8.76 -8.04 -28.42
C PHE A 272 8.49 -8.81 -29.71
N LEU A 273 8.12 -10.08 -29.57
CA LEU A 273 7.53 -10.89 -30.62
C LEU A 273 6.03 -11.02 -30.32
N SER A 274 5.15 -10.77 -31.29
CA SER A 274 3.73 -11.03 -31.08
C SER A 274 3.42 -12.52 -31.06
N ALA A 275 2.23 -12.87 -30.56
CA ALA A 275 1.66 -14.21 -30.73
C ALA A 275 1.59 -14.67 -32.21
N GLY A 276 1.59 -13.74 -33.18
CA GLY A 276 1.62 -14.03 -34.62
C GLY A 276 3.01 -14.12 -35.24
N GLY A 277 4.08 -13.94 -34.46
CA GLY A 277 5.47 -14.05 -34.90
C GLY A 277 6.04 -12.81 -35.60
N HIS A 278 5.36 -11.66 -35.55
CA HIS A 278 5.91 -10.40 -36.06
C HIS A 278 6.59 -9.58 -34.95
N PRO A 279 7.58 -8.73 -35.28
CA PRO A 279 8.27 -7.92 -34.29
C PRO A 279 7.44 -6.70 -33.88
N ILE A 280 7.53 -6.32 -32.61
CA ILE A 280 6.90 -5.13 -32.03
C ILE A 280 7.95 -4.32 -31.29
N GLU A 281 7.96 -3.01 -31.51
CA GLU A 281 8.83 -2.07 -30.81
C GLU A 281 8.04 -1.25 -29.78
N VAL A 282 8.50 -1.23 -28.53
CA VAL A 282 7.93 -0.37 -27.48
C VAL A 282 9.00 0.57 -26.98
N ASP A 283 8.84 1.85 -27.28
CA ASP A 283 9.75 2.90 -26.83
C ASP A 283 9.16 3.65 -25.65
N MET A 284 9.96 3.85 -24.60
CA MET A 284 9.63 4.66 -23.44
C MET A 284 10.55 5.88 -23.41
N ARG A 285 9.96 7.08 -23.43
CA ARG A 285 10.69 8.34 -23.62
C ARG A 285 10.35 9.35 -22.51
N PRO A 286 11.35 9.97 -21.87
CA PRO A 286 11.13 11.05 -20.90
C PRO A 286 10.82 12.40 -21.58
#